data_AF-A0A7S2QBE1-F1
#
_entry.id   AF-A0A7S2QBE1-F1
#
_cell.length_a   1.000
_cell.length_b   1.000
_cell.length_c   1.000
_cell.angle_alpha   90.00
_cell.angle_beta   90.00
_cell.angle_gamma   90.00
#
_symmetry.space_group_name_H-M   'P 1'
#
loop_
_entity.id
_entity.type
_entity.pdbx_description
1 polymer ?
#
loop_
_entity_poly.entity_id
_entity_poly.type
_entity_poly.pdbx_seq_one_letter_code
_entity_poly.pdbx_strand_id
1 'polypeptide(L)'
;IAKSLANLRTGRIDSLVLHSPCDTLDETMTVWRVFEEAVDDGRVGQLGISNCYDLETFEALYEQARIKPKVLQNRFYEDSGYDAQLRAYCLQRGVMYQSFWTLTANPHILGASPVLGAASRLRATPEQVLFRWLQQAGHQPLTGTRSPGHMREDLRAASLALSDAEMQAIEGLFRSRAGASDGDGDAGGASGG
;
A
#
# COMPACT_ATOMS: atom_id res chain seq x y z
N ILE A 1 -24.17 -0.14 1.58
CA ILE A 1 -24.10 -0.32 0.11
C ILE A 1 -25.17 0.48 -0.63
N ALA A 2 -26.48 0.29 -0.36
CA ALA A 2 -27.55 1.04 -1.04
C ALA A 2 -27.39 2.58 -0.98
N LYS A 3 -27.06 3.13 0.20
CA LYS A 3 -26.77 4.56 0.37
C LYS A 3 -25.60 5.04 -0.50
N SER A 4 -24.54 4.25 -0.63
CA SER A 4 -23.39 4.57 -1.48
C SER A 4 -23.76 4.59 -2.96
N LEU A 5 -24.52 3.60 -3.43
CA LEU A 5 -25.04 3.56 -4.81
C LEU A 5 -25.90 4.79 -5.13
N ALA A 6 -26.80 5.17 -4.22
CA ALA A 6 -27.63 6.36 -4.36
C ALA A 6 -26.79 7.65 -4.42
N ASN A 7 -25.81 7.80 -3.51
CA ASN A 7 -24.92 8.97 -3.48
C ASN A 7 -24.06 9.07 -4.74
N LEU A 8 -23.54 7.95 -5.24
CA LEU A 8 -22.72 7.88 -6.45
C LEU A 8 -23.55 7.89 -7.74
N ARG A 9 -24.88 7.78 -7.64
CA ARG A 9 -25.82 7.75 -8.76
C ARG A 9 -25.48 6.66 -9.79
N THR A 10 -25.12 5.47 -9.31
CA THR A 10 -24.79 4.31 -10.13
C THR A 10 -25.55 3.07 -9.63
N GLY A 11 -25.85 2.14 -10.53
CA GLY A 11 -26.42 0.84 -10.19
C GLY A 11 -25.39 -0.18 -9.71
N ARG A 12 -24.09 0.10 -9.90
CA ARG A 12 -22.99 -0.82 -9.58
C ARG A 12 -21.75 -0.08 -9.09
N ILE A 13 -21.05 -0.68 -8.13
CA ILE A 13 -19.72 -0.26 -7.67
C ILE A 13 -18.69 -1.29 -8.17
N ASP A 14 -17.67 -0.86 -8.90
CA ASP A 14 -16.65 -1.78 -9.42
C ASP A 14 -15.84 -2.45 -8.31
N SER A 15 -15.44 -1.69 -7.29
CA SER A 15 -14.64 -2.18 -6.17
C SER A 15 -15.18 -1.63 -4.85
N LEU A 16 -15.59 -2.50 -3.94
CA LEU A 16 -16.02 -2.14 -2.59
C LEU A 16 -14.92 -2.53 -1.60
N VAL A 17 -14.42 -1.56 -0.84
CA VAL A 17 -13.29 -1.75 0.09
C VAL A 17 -13.78 -1.56 1.53
N LEU A 18 -13.58 -2.56 2.38
CA LEU A 18 -13.81 -2.45 3.81
C LEU A 18 -12.73 -1.53 4.41
N HIS A 19 -13.13 -0.48 5.13
CA HIS A 19 -12.21 0.60 5.50
C HIS A 19 -11.07 0.18 6.44
N SER A 20 -11.36 -0.75 7.36
CA SER A 20 -10.41 -1.37 8.28
C SER A 20 -10.97 -2.72 8.73
N PRO A 21 -10.12 -3.65 9.21
CA PRO A 21 -10.61 -4.74 10.05
C PRO A 21 -11.47 -4.19 11.20
N CYS A 22 -12.44 -4.97 11.65
CA CYS A 22 -13.13 -4.74 12.92
C CYS A 22 -12.22 -5.16 14.10
N ASP A 23 -12.69 -4.97 15.33
CA ASP A 23 -11.92 -5.30 16.53
C ASP A 23 -11.56 -6.79 16.59
N THR A 24 -12.41 -7.65 16.02
CA THR A 24 -12.16 -9.08 15.91
C THR A 24 -12.28 -9.58 14.47
N LEU A 25 -11.63 -10.73 14.20
CA LEU A 25 -11.77 -11.41 12.93
C LEU A 25 -13.21 -11.86 12.67
N ASP A 26 -13.95 -12.33 13.68
CA ASP A 26 -15.33 -12.79 13.53
C ASP A 26 -16.29 -11.66 13.13
N GLU A 27 -16.11 -10.47 13.71
CA GLU A 27 -16.85 -9.27 13.31
C GLU A 27 -16.48 -8.85 11.89
N THR A 28 -15.17 -8.87 11.56
CA THR A 28 -14.68 -8.59 10.20
C THR A 28 -15.33 -9.54 9.19
N MET A 29 -15.39 -10.83 9.50
CA MET A 29 -16.00 -11.85 8.66
C MET A 29 -17.52 -11.69 8.55
N THR A 30 -18.18 -11.21 9.60
CA THR A 30 -19.61 -10.90 9.56
C THR A 30 -19.90 -9.77 8.57
N VAL A 31 -19.10 -8.70 8.59
CA VAL A 31 -19.19 -7.62 7.60
C VAL A 31 -18.80 -8.12 6.21
N TRP A 32 -17.76 -8.94 6.11
CA TRP A 32 -17.29 -9.49 4.84
C TRP A 32 -18.37 -10.28 4.13
N ARG A 33 -19.11 -11.16 4.83
CA ARG A 33 -20.23 -11.93 4.23
C ARG A 33 -21.28 -11.04 3.58
N VAL A 34 -21.62 -9.90 4.20
CA VAL A 34 -22.54 -8.90 3.61
C VAL A 34 -21.96 -8.28 2.33
N PHE A 35 -20.64 -8.11 2.26
CA PHE A 35 -19.97 -7.65 1.04
C PHE A 35 -20.02 -8.72 -0.05
N GLU A 36 -19.85 -10.00 0.32
CA GLU A 36 -19.94 -11.11 -0.63
C GLU A 36 -21.35 -11.23 -1.23
N GLU A 37 -22.40 -11.10 -0.41
CA GLU A 37 -23.80 -11.06 -0.88
C GLU A 37 -24.03 -9.95 -1.90
N ALA A 38 -23.41 -8.79 -1.71
CA ALA A 38 -23.53 -7.68 -2.66
C ALA A 38 -22.82 -7.94 -4.00
N VAL A 39 -21.80 -8.80 -4.01
CA VAL A 39 -21.18 -9.29 -5.24
C VAL A 39 -22.09 -10.30 -5.92
N ASP A 40 -22.66 -11.25 -5.17
CA ASP A 40 -23.61 -12.23 -5.71
C ASP A 40 -24.83 -11.56 -6.34
N ASP A 41 -25.31 -10.46 -5.74
CA ASP A 41 -26.39 -9.62 -6.28
C ASP A 41 -26.00 -8.78 -7.52
N GLY A 42 -24.73 -8.82 -7.95
CA GLY A 42 -24.21 -8.03 -9.08
C GLY A 42 -24.05 -6.53 -8.80
N ARG A 43 -24.31 -6.08 -7.58
CA ARG A 43 -24.20 -4.67 -7.15
C ARG A 43 -22.75 -4.24 -6.97
N VAL A 44 -21.86 -5.18 -6.72
CA VAL A 44 -20.42 -4.97 -6.51
C VAL A 44 -19.61 -5.88 -7.43
N GLY A 45 -18.51 -5.37 -7.99
CA GLY A 45 -17.62 -6.16 -8.86
C GLY A 45 -16.60 -6.99 -8.08
N GLN A 46 -15.74 -6.32 -7.32
CA GLN A 46 -14.69 -6.95 -6.51
C GLN A 46 -14.66 -6.39 -5.10
N LEU A 47 -14.07 -7.16 -4.19
CA LEU A 47 -13.93 -6.77 -2.79
C LEU A 47 -12.48 -6.44 -2.46
N GLY A 48 -12.31 -5.58 -1.46
CA GLY A 48 -11.00 -5.30 -0.87
C GLY A 48 -11.12 -4.92 0.59
N ILE A 49 -9.98 -4.79 1.23
CA ILE A 49 -9.87 -4.26 2.59
C ILE A 49 -8.77 -3.20 2.62
N SER A 50 -8.92 -2.23 3.51
CA SER A 50 -7.98 -1.16 3.74
C SER A 50 -7.48 -1.20 5.17
N ASN A 51 -6.34 -0.56 5.45
CA ASN A 51 -5.79 -0.42 6.81
C ASN A 51 -5.64 -1.76 7.57
N CYS A 52 -5.25 -2.81 6.86
CA CYS A 52 -4.96 -4.12 7.43
C CYS A 52 -3.45 -4.34 7.32
N TYR A 53 -2.75 -4.07 8.43
CA TYR A 53 -1.27 -4.06 8.49
C TYR A 53 -0.69 -5.34 9.10
N ASP A 54 -1.54 -6.18 9.69
CA ASP A 54 -1.15 -7.47 10.26
C ASP A 54 -1.34 -8.60 9.25
N LEU A 55 -0.27 -9.34 8.97
CA LEU A 55 -0.28 -10.41 7.97
C LEU A 55 -1.19 -11.56 8.39
N GLU A 56 -1.15 -11.97 9.65
CA GLU A 56 -1.94 -13.10 10.16
C GLU A 56 -3.43 -12.82 10.04
N THR A 57 -3.85 -11.60 10.38
CA THR A 57 -5.23 -11.13 10.24
C THR A 57 -5.67 -11.12 8.77
N PHE A 58 -4.82 -10.59 7.86
CA PHE A 58 -5.15 -10.55 6.43
C PHE A 58 -5.22 -11.95 5.83
N GLU A 59 -4.28 -12.84 6.18
CA GLU A 59 -4.26 -14.23 5.74
C GLU A 59 -5.49 -14.99 6.25
N ALA A 60 -5.87 -14.82 7.52
CA ALA A 60 -7.05 -15.46 8.07
C ALA A 60 -8.34 -15.00 7.38
N LEU A 61 -8.48 -13.69 7.11
CA LEU A 61 -9.57 -13.16 6.27
C LEU A 61 -9.53 -13.78 4.87
N TYR A 62 -8.36 -13.81 4.23
CA TYR A 62 -8.21 -14.36 2.89
C TYR A 62 -8.65 -15.82 2.84
N GLU A 63 -8.21 -16.66 3.78
CA GLU A 63 -8.53 -18.09 3.80
C GLU A 63 -10.01 -18.34 4.10
N GLN A 64 -10.62 -17.59 5.04
CA GLN A 64 -12.02 -17.78 5.43
C GLN A 64 -13.04 -17.19 4.43
N ALA A 65 -12.67 -16.16 3.67
CA ALA A 65 -13.55 -15.54 2.69
C ALA A 65 -13.92 -16.50 1.56
N ARG A 66 -15.20 -16.59 1.20
CA ARG A 66 -15.66 -17.29 -0.01
C ARG A 66 -15.28 -16.48 -1.25
N ILE A 67 -15.52 -15.17 -1.22
CA ILE A 67 -15.07 -14.23 -2.25
C ILE A 67 -13.83 -13.52 -1.71
N LYS A 68 -12.67 -13.94 -2.24
CA LYS A 68 -11.35 -13.47 -1.78
C LYS A 68 -11.19 -11.96 -2.01
N PRO A 69 -10.52 -11.23 -1.09
CA PRO A 69 -10.15 -9.85 -1.35
C PRO A 69 -9.27 -9.80 -2.61
N LYS A 70 -9.57 -8.86 -3.51
CA LYS A 70 -8.78 -8.56 -4.70
C LYS A 70 -7.91 -7.33 -4.54
N VAL A 71 -8.14 -6.55 -3.48
CA VAL A 71 -7.40 -5.34 -3.15
C VAL A 71 -7.05 -5.33 -1.66
N LEU A 72 -5.80 -4.99 -1.35
CA LEU A 72 -5.38 -4.54 -0.03
C LEU A 72 -4.91 -3.09 -0.17
N GLN A 73 -5.56 -2.15 0.50
CA GLN A 73 -5.29 -0.72 0.39
C GLN A 73 -4.69 -0.18 1.70
N ASN A 74 -3.39 0.09 1.72
CA ASN A 74 -2.71 0.53 2.94
C ASN A 74 -1.96 1.84 2.73
N ARG A 75 -1.71 2.53 3.85
CA ARG A 75 -0.75 3.62 3.86
C ARG A 75 0.61 3.03 3.57
N PHE A 76 1.41 3.68 2.73
CA PHE A 76 2.78 3.25 2.47
C PHE A 76 3.77 4.08 3.29
N TYR A 77 4.28 3.55 4.40
CA TYR A 77 5.04 4.30 5.39
C TYR A 77 5.92 3.43 6.28
N GLU A 78 6.87 4.08 6.96
CA GLU A 78 7.94 3.44 7.73
C GLU A 78 7.44 2.56 8.89
N ASP A 79 6.47 3.01 9.70
CA ASP A 79 6.07 2.27 10.91
C ASP A 79 5.43 0.89 10.60
N SER A 80 4.90 0.71 9.39
CA SER A 80 4.40 -0.58 8.90
C SER A 80 5.49 -1.50 8.34
N GLY A 81 6.76 -1.06 8.36
CA GLY A 81 7.83 -1.71 7.61
C GLY A 81 7.55 -1.75 6.10
N TYR A 82 6.84 -0.72 5.59
CA TYR A 82 6.37 -0.63 4.21
C TYR A 82 5.57 -1.85 3.73
N ASP A 83 4.89 -2.52 4.66
CA ASP A 83 4.07 -3.71 4.40
C ASP A 83 4.84 -4.81 3.66
N ALA A 84 6.16 -4.96 3.87
CA ALA A 84 7.01 -5.81 3.02
C ALA A 84 6.47 -7.24 2.86
N GLN A 85 6.05 -7.88 3.96
CA GLN A 85 5.49 -9.23 3.95
C GLN A 85 4.09 -9.26 3.31
N LEU A 86 3.23 -8.29 3.61
CA LEU A 86 1.88 -8.16 3.03
C LEU A 86 1.93 -7.92 1.51
N ARG A 87 2.83 -7.06 1.03
CA ARG A 87 3.06 -6.83 -0.41
C ARG A 87 3.47 -8.11 -1.12
N ALA A 88 4.39 -8.88 -0.53
CA ALA A 88 4.82 -10.16 -1.08
C ALA A 88 3.67 -11.18 -1.10
N TYR A 89 2.91 -11.30 -0.01
CA TYR A 89 1.73 -12.17 0.07
C TYR A 89 0.68 -11.79 -0.97
N CYS A 90 0.38 -10.50 -1.12
CA CYS A 90 -0.56 -9.99 -2.10
C CYS A 90 -0.15 -10.37 -3.53
N LEU A 91 1.12 -10.16 -3.88
CA LEU A 91 1.66 -10.49 -5.20
C LEU A 91 1.52 -11.99 -5.50
N GLN A 92 1.83 -12.86 -4.53
CA GLN A 92 1.73 -14.31 -4.68
C GLN A 92 0.27 -14.79 -4.87
N ARG A 93 -0.69 -14.11 -4.24
CA ARG A 93 -2.12 -14.47 -4.30
C ARG A 93 -2.90 -13.73 -5.39
N GLY A 94 -2.26 -12.86 -6.16
CA GLY A 94 -2.93 -12.03 -7.16
C GLY A 94 -3.88 -10.98 -6.56
N VAL A 95 -3.57 -10.51 -5.33
CA VAL A 95 -4.21 -9.38 -4.69
C VAL A 95 -3.47 -8.11 -5.09
N MET A 96 -4.20 -7.09 -5.54
CA MET A 96 -3.62 -5.79 -5.86
C MET A 96 -3.35 -5.00 -4.58
N TYR A 97 -2.08 -4.84 -4.23
CA TYR A 97 -1.70 -3.89 -3.17
C TYR A 97 -1.83 -2.45 -3.70
N GLN A 98 -2.61 -1.63 -3.02
CA GLN A 98 -2.84 -0.24 -3.34
C GLN A 98 -2.25 0.65 -2.24
N SER A 99 -1.24 1.45 -2.56
CA SER A 99 -0.63 2.36 -1.59
C SER A 99 -1.31 3.73 -1.62
N PHE A 100 -1.63 4.30 -0.46
CA PHE A 100 -2.00 5.72 -0.34
C PHE A 100 -1.04 6.49 0.60
N TRP A 101 -1.09 7.82 0.52
CA TRP A 101 -0.17 8.75 1.20
C TRP A 101 1.32 8.47 0.93
N THR A 102 1.62 7.77 -0.16
CA THR A 102 2.96 7.36 -0.57
C THR A 102 3.95 8.52 -0.60
N LEU A 103 3.57 9.68 -1.11
CA LEU A 103 4.49 10.81 -1.22
C LEU A 103 4.62 11.56 0.12
N THR A 104 3.50 11.91 0.73
CA THR A 104 3.46 12.73 1.95
C THR A 104 4.04 12.01 3.17
N ALA A 105 3.96 10.69 3.21
CA ALA A 105 4.55 9.89 4.28
C ALA A 105 6.05 9.60 4.08
N ASN A 106 6.64 9.94 2.91
CA ASN A 106 8.01 9.53 2.57
C ASN A 106 8.90 10.66 2.01
N PRO A 107 8.92 11.87 2.59
CA PRO A 107 9.80 12.94 2.11
C PRO A 107 11.29 12.56 2.16
N HIS A 108 11.69 11.73 3.13
CA HIS A 108 13.06 11.21 3.24
C HIS A 108 13.44 10.27 2.09
N ILE A 109 12.50 9.45 1.60
CA ILE A 109 12.72 8.58 0.44
C ILE A 109 12.84 9.41 -0.83
N LEU A 110 11.99 10.42 -1.00
CA LEU A 110 12.03 11.31 -2.17
C LEU A 110 13.38 12.05 -2.29
N GLY A 111 14.01 12.38 -1.15
CA GLY A 111 15.34 12.99 -1.10
C GLY A 111 16.52 11.99 -1.15
N ALA A 112 16.27 10.69 -1.22
CA ALA A 112 17.33 9.69 -1.15
C ALA A 112 18.09 9.56 -2.47
N SER A 113 19.41 9.33 -2.38
CA SER A 113 20.32 9.24 -3.55
C SER A 113 19.84 8.29 -4.66
N PRO A 114 19.34 7.06 -4.37
CA PRO A 114 18.82 6.18 -5.43
C PRO A 114 17.65 6.78 -6.21
N VAL A 115 16.74 7.47 -5.52
CA VAL A 115 15.56 8.10 -6.14
C VAL A 115 15.97 9.31 -6.97
N LEU A 116 16.83 10.18 -6.42
CA LEU A 116 17.34 11.36 -7.12
C LEU A 116 18.16 10.99 -8.36
N GLY A 117 18.98 9.94 -8.27
CA GLY A 117 19.76 9.43 -9.39
C GLY A 117 18.88 8.93 -10.54
N ALA A 118 17.87 8.13 -10.22
CA ALA A 118 16.91 7.64 -11.20
C ALA A 118 16.09 8.79 -11.82
N ALA A 119 15.66 9.75 -11.01
CA ALA A 119 14.92 10.93 -11.47
C ALA A 119 15.73 11.73 -12.50
N SER A 120 17.02 11.96 -12.23
CA SER A 120 17.94 12.63 -13.16
C SER A 120 18.08 11.86 -14.47
N ARG A 121 18.36 10.55 -14.41
CA ARG A 121 18.52 9.70 -15.61
C ARG A 121 17.26 9.71 -16.48
N LEU A 122 16.09 9.62 -15.84
CA LEU A 122 14.79 9.53 -16.50
C LEU A 122 14.20 10.89 -16.90
N ARG A 123 14.83 12.00 -16.49
CA ARG A 123 14.27 13.36 -16.62
C ARG A 123 12.86 13.45 -16.03
N ALA A 124 12.70 12.83 -14.87
CA ALA A 124 11.46 12.71 -14.13
C ALA A 124 11.59 13.38 -12.76
N THR A 125 10.47 13.56 -12.05
CA THR A 125 10.49 14.00 -10.66
C THR A 125 10.71 12.79 -9.71
N PRO A 126 11.23 13.01 -8.48
CA PRO A 126 11.34 11.95 -7.47
C PRO A 126 10.01 11.23 -7.17
N GLU A 127 8.90 11.97 -7.20
CA GLU A 127 7.54 11.44 -7.00
C GLU A 127 7.17 10.44 -8.10
N GLN A 128 7.45 10.80 -9.36
CA GLN A 128 7.22 9.90 -10.50
C GLN A 128 8.07 8.64 -10.41
N VAL A 129 9.31 8.75 -9.93
CA VAL A 129 10.19 7.60 -9.69
C VAL A 129 9.62 6.68 -8.62
N LEU A 130 9.16 7.22 -7.49
CA LEU A 130 8.58 6.41 -6.41
C LEU A 130 7.28 5.72 -6.84
N PHE A 131 6.41 6.42 -7.58
CA PHE A 131 5.22 5.81 -8.17
C PHE A 131 5.57 4.74 -9.20
N ARG A 132 6.56 4.99 -10.06
CA ARG A 132 7.00 3.99 -11.02
C ARG A 132 7.57 2.76 -10.33
N TRP A 133 8.33 2.95 -9.26
CA TRP A 133 8.87 1.86 -8.47
C TRP A 133 7.75 0.94 -7.95
N LEU A 134 6.70 1.52 -7.34
CA LEU A 134 5.53 0.74 -6.89
C LEU A 134 4.88 -0.03 -8.03
N GLN A 135 4.67 0.62 -9.18
CA GLN A 135 4.07 -0.02 -10.37
C GLN A 135 4.92 -1.17 -10.91
N GLN A 136 6.23 -1.00 -11.04
CA GLN A 136 7.12 -2.08 -11.48
C GLN A 136 7.25 -3.21 -10.46
N ALA A 137 7.06 -2.92 -9.16
CA ALA A 137 6.98 -3.91 -8.11
C ALA A 137 5.64 -4.67 -8.06
N GLY A 138 4.69 -4.35 -8.96
CA GLY A 138 3.38 -5.01 -9.03
C GLY A 138 2.34 -4.40 -8.09
N HIS A 139 2.50 -3.14 -7.70
CA HIS A 139 1.62 -2.41 -6.80
C HIS A 139 0.99 -1.19 -7.49
N GLN A 140 -0.17 -0.74 -7.00
CA GLN A 140 -0.88 0.39 -7.57
C GLN A 140 -0.84 1.61 -6.62
N PRO A 141 -0.04 2.64 -6.91
CA PRO A 141 -0.11 3.88 -6.15
C PRO A 141 -1.43 4.62 -6.40
N LEU A 142 -2.08 5.04 -5.32
CA LEU A 142 -3.24 5.91 -5.35
C LEU A 142 -2.82 7.36 -5.21
N THR A 143 -3.24 8.18 -6.16
CA THR A 143 -2.95 9.60 -6.23
C THR A 143 -4.20 10.40 -5.85
N GLY A 144 -4.09 11.27 -4.85
CA GLY A 144 -5.20 12.12 -4.39
C GLY A 144 -5.18 13.55 -4.98
N THR A 145 -4.40 13.80 -6.02
CA THR A 145 -4.17 15.16 -6.50
C THR A 145 -5.40 15.80 -7.15
N ARG A 146 -5.57 17.10 -6.91
CA ARG A 146 -6.59 17.95 -7.56
C ARG A 146 -5.98 18.89 -8.61
N SER A 147 -4.65 18.89 -8.74
CA SER A 147 -3.93 19.73 -9.69
C SER A 147 -3.84 19.03 -11.05
N PRO A 148 -4.32 19.65 -12.14
CA PRO A 148 -4.14 19.09 -13.48
C PRO A 148 -2.68 18.87 -13.87
N GLY A 149 -1.76 19.67 -13.30
CA GLY A 149 -0.31 19.49 -13.48
C GLY A 149 0.15 18.15 -12.93
N HIS A 150 -0.12 17.92 -11.65
CA HIS A 150 0.24 16.66 -10.98
C HIS A 150 -0.47 15.45 -11.58
N MET A 151 -1.74 15.57 -12.00
CA MET A 151 -2.42 14.46 -12.71
C MET A 151 -1.64 14.03 -13.96
N ARG A 152 -1.09 14.98 -14.73
CA ARG A 152 -0.27 14.65 -15.91
C ARG A 152 1.07 14.05 -15.52
N GLU A 153 1.68 14.51 -14.44
CA GLU A 153 2.94 13.97 -13.92
C GLU A 153 2.75 12.52 -13.43
N ASP A 154 1.70 12.26 -12.66
CA ASP A 154 1.33 10.95 -12.14
C ASP A 154 1.10 9.95 -13.28
N LEU A 155 0.38 10.35 -14.33
CA LEU A 155 0.17 9.53 -15.52
C LEU A 155 1.47 9.24 -16.28
N ARG A 156 2.38 10.21 -16.36
CA ARG A 156 3.70 10.03 -17.00
C ARG A 156 4.59 9.06 -16.23
N ALA A 157 4.40 8.88 -14.92
CA ALA A 157 5.15 7.90 -14.15
C ALA A 157 5.01 6.49 -14.76
N ALA A 158 3.83 6.14 -15.28
CA ALA A 158 3.54 4.83 -15.86
C ALA A 158 4.36 4.49 -17.12
N SER A 159 4.88 5.49 -17.83
CA SER A 159 5.71 5.27 -19.02
C SER A 159 7.21 5.26 -18.75
N LEU A 160 7.63 5.49 -17.49
CA LEU A 160 9.03 5.41 -17.11
C LEU A 160 9.52 3.95 -17.08
N ALA A 161 10.84 3.76 -17.07
CA ALA A 161 11.44 2.44 -16.91
C ALA A 161 12.65 2.52 -15.98
N LEU A 162 12.46 2.05 -14.75
CA LEU A 162 13.55 1.81 -13.80
C LEU A 162 14.25 0.52 -14.18
N SER A 163 15.58 0.55 -14.19
CA SER A 163 16.42 -0.63 -14.32
C SER A 163 16.33 -1.51 -13.06
N ASP A 164 16.71 -2.78 -13.18
CA ASP A 164 16.73 -3.70 -12.03
C ASP A 164 17.63 -3.19 -10.89
N ALA A 165 18.76 -2.55 -11.23
CA ALA A 165 19.65 -1.95 -10.25
C ALA A 165 18.99 -0.79 -9.48
N GLU A 166 18.23 0.07 -10.15
CA GLU A 166 17.48 1.15 -9.50
C GLU A 166 16.32 0.60 -8.68
N MET A 167 15.61 -0.41 -9.20
CA MET A 167 14.55 -1.09 -8.46
C MET A 167 15.08 -1.66 -7.14
N GLN A 168 16.23 -2.33 -7.18
CA GLN A 168 16.89 -2.90 -6.00
C GLN A 168 17.41 -1.83 -5.04
N ALA A 169 18.02 -0.76 -5.55
CA ALA A 169 18.56 0.32 -4.74
C ALA A 169 17.45 1.08 -4.00
N ILE A 170 16.32 1.37 -4.66
CA ILE A 170 15.16 2.02 -4.04
C ILE A 170 14.50 1.07 -3.03
N GLU A 171 14.32 -0.20 -3.36
CA GLU A 171 13.76 -1.21 -2.44
C GLU A 171 14.63 -1.37 -1.17
N GLY A 172 15.95 -1.17 -1.27
CA GLY A 172 16.87 -1.15 -0.13
C GLY A 172 16.54 -0.05 0.90
N LEU A 173 15.96 1.08 0.47
CA LEU A 173 15.58 2.18 1.36
C LEU A 173 14.46 1.80 2.33
N PHE A 174 13.59 0.85 1.94
CA PHE A 174 12.48 0.40 2.78
C PHE A 174 12.92 -0.60 3.86
N ARG A 175 14.10 -1.22 3.70
CA ARG A 175 14.66 -2.18 4.66
C ARG A 175 15.59 -1.55 5.68
N SER A 176 16.21 -0.41 5.37
CA SER A 176 17.35 0.12 6.12
C SER A 176 17.03 0.75 7.48
N ARG A 177 15.76 0.96 7.85
CA ARG A 177 15.39 1.51 9.19
C ARG A 177 14.47 0.63 10.02
N ALA A 178 13.97 -0.48 9.48
CA ALA A 178 13.22 -1.48 10.24
C ALA A 178 14.05 -2.21 11.32
N GLY A 179 15.33 -1.85 11.50
CA GLY A 179 16.25 -2.42 12.49
C GLY A 179 17.04 -1.39 13.31
N ALA A 180 16.61 -0.12 13.35
CA ALA A 180 17.26 0.92 14.18
C ALA A 180 16.66 1.04 15.61
N SER A 181 16.08 -0.04 16.11
CA SER A 181 15.72 -0.21 17.53
C SER A 181 16.26 -1.55 17.99
N ASP A 182 17.56 -1.60 18.31
CA ASP A 182 18.15 -2.47 19.32
C ASP A 182 19.66 -2.23 19.36
N GLY A 183 20.11 -1.62 20.46
CA GLY A 183 21.54 -1.52 20.78
C GLY A 183 22.05 -0.10 21.00
N ASP A 184 21.69 0.49 22.14
CA ASP A 184 22.70 1.23 22.91
C ASP A 184 22.52 0.89 24.39
N GLY A 185 23.02 -0.30 24.73
CA GLY A 185 23.47 -0.56 26.09
C GLY A 185 24.81 0.13 26.26
N ASP A 186 24.81 1.32 26.85
CA ASP A 186 26.03 1.85 27.45
C ASP A 186 26.03 1.55 28.95
N ALA A 187 26.80 0.53 29.28
CA ALA A 187 27.28 0.28 30.62
C ALA A 187 28.44 1.23 30.91
N GLY A 188 28.14 2.40 31.47
CA GLY A 188 29.12 3.31 32.08
C GLY A 188 29.06 3.26 33.59
N GLY A 189 29.80 2.35 34.22
CA GLY A 189 29.96 2.30 35.67
C GLY A 189 30.76 3.49 36.22
N ALA A 190 30.38 3.97 37.41
CA ALA A 190 31.28 4.70 38.29
C ALA A 190 30.92 4.39 39.75
N SER A 191 31.81 3.64 40.38
CA SER A 191 31.93 3.42 41.82
C SER A 191 32.51 4.64 42.54
N GLY A 192 32.07 4.88 43.78
CA GLY A 192 32.92 5.39 44.87
C GLY A 192 32.77 6.87 45.24
N GLY A 193 32.39 7.11 46.49
CA GLY A 193 32.40 8.42 47.16
C GLY A 193 31.33 8.55 48.22
#